data_AF-A0AA88XGW2-F1
#
_entry.id   AF-A0AA88XGW2-F1
#
_cell.length_a   1.000
_cell.length_b   1.000
_cell.length_c   1.000
_cell.angle_alpha   90.00
_cell.angle_beta   90.00
_cell.angle_gamma   90.00
#
_symmetry.space_group_name_H-M   'P 1'
#
loop_
_entity.id
_entity.type
_entity.pdbx_description
1 polymer ?
#
loop_
_entity_poly.entity_id
_entity_poly.type
_entity_poly.pdbx_seq_one_letter_code
_entity_poly.pdbx_strand_id
1 'polypeptide(L)'
;MGRSSPTVPGPPPTNRIFNSDQRNISSAAYGPTWLLLRRNLTSEIHHPSRVKSYSHARRWVLHVLVHRLTPRSDEPVRVMDHFQYAMFCLLVLMCFGDKLDDKQIQQIESVQRQLLLSMSRFNILNFWPKLGKIVFRNRWKELLQLRQDQEDVLIPLVKARISLKAKQQQGAETEDFVVAYVDTLVDLELPEQGFKRKLTEGEMVSLCSEFLNAGTDTTSTALEWIMANLVKYPEIQARLYEEIVGVKGPPDKR
;
A
#
# COMPACT_ATOMS: atom_id res chain seq x y z
N MET A 1 26.00 39.56 5.12
CA MET A 1 26.29 38.34 4.34
C MET A 1 25.36 37.23 4.81
N GLY A 2 24.22 37.06 4.14
CA GLY A 2 23.28 35.99 4.47
C GLY A 2 23.85 34.65 4.02
N ARG A 3 23.99 33.69 4.95
CA ARG A 3 24.32 32.31 4.61
C ARG A 3 23.16 31.75 3.78
N SER A 4 23.41 31.52 2.49
CA SER A 4 22.53 30.70 1.67
C SER A 4 22.42 29.33 2.32
N SER A 5 21.21 28.93 2.67
CA SER A 5 20.93 27.55 3.07
C SER A 5 21.41 26.62 1.95
N PRO A 6 22.08 25.50 2.25
CA PRO A 6 22.48 24.56 1.22
C PRO A 6 21.24 24.10 0.47
N THR A 7 21.20 24.38 -0.84
CA THR A 7 20.12 23.95 -1.72
C THR A 7 20.10 22.43 -1.71
N VAL A 8 19.06 21.84 -1.12
CA VAL A 8 18.79 20.40 -1.21
C VAL A 8 18.77 20.05 -2.70
N PRO A 9 19.61 19.10 -3.18
CA PRO A 9 19.60 18.68 -4.56
C PRO A 9 18.18 18.25 -4.96
N GLY A 10 17.68 18.75 -6.08
CA GLY A 10 16.36 18.38 -6.58
C GLY A 10 16.25 16.86 -6.80
N PRO A 11 15.04 16.29 -6.73
CA PRO A 11 14.83 14.85 -6.90
C PRO A 11 15.42 14.33 -8.22
N PRO A 12 15.96 13.09 -8.23
CA PRO A 12 16.35 12.42 -9.46
C PRO A 12 15.21 12.42 -10.49
N PRO A 13 15.48 12.55 -11.80
CA PRO A 13 14.46 12.56 -12.83
C PRO A 13 13.49 11.37 -12.80
N THR A 14 13.93 10.18 -12.38
CA THR A 14 13.05 9.01 -12.24
C THR A 14 12.01 9.16 -11.13
N ASN A 15 12.32 9.92 -10.06
CA ASN A 15 11.41 10.10 -8.93
C ASN A 15 10.15 10.87 -9.33
N ARG A 16 10.25 11.75 -10.33
CA ARG A 16 9.07 12.40 -10.93
C ARG A 16 8.01 11.39 -11.36
N ILE A 17 8.47 10.26 -11.89
CA ILE A 17 7.62 9.20 -12.44
C ILE A 17 7.23 8.20 -11.35
N PHE A 18 8.16 7.77 -10.48
CA PHE A 18 7.87 6.76 -9.46
C PHE A 18 7.01 7.27 -8.30
N ASN A 19 7.24 8.50 -7.86
CA ASN A 19 6.67 9.01 -6.60
C ASN A 19 6.26 10.48 -6.69
N SER A 20 5.93 10.96 -7.90
CA SER A 20 5.33 12.28 -8.13
C SER A 20 6.17 13.44 -7.58
N ASP A 21 7.47 13.44 -7.88
CA ASP A 21 8.47 14.39 -7.34
C ASP A 21 8.66 14.28 -5.81
N GLN A 22 8.78 13.06 -5.29
CA GLN A 22 8.91 12.82 -3.86
C GLN A 22 7.74 13.36 -3.03
N ARG A 23 6.53 13.34 -3.58
CA ARG A 23 5.31 13.77 -2.88
C ARG A 23 4.57 12.57 -2.28
N ASN A 24 5.32 11.68 -1.64
CA ASN A 24 4.85 10.56 -0.83
C ASN A 24 5.61 10.50 0.51
N ILE A 25 5.21 9.65 1.45
CA ILE A 25 5.76 9.67 2.81
C ILE A 25 7.19 9.14 2.86
N SER A 26 7.50 8.10 2.08
CA SER A 26 8.79 7.40 2.11
C SER A 26 9.93 8.20 1.50
N SER A 27 9.64 9.04 0.50
CA SER A 27 10.69 9.77 -0.24
C SER A 27 10.66 11.29 -0.07
N ALA A 28 9.58 11.87 0.47
CA ALA A 28 9.54 13.28 0.80
C ALA A 28 10.61 13.64 1.84
N ALA A 29 11.29 14.77 1.61
CA ALA A 29 12.15 15.36 2.63
C ALA A 29 11.33 15.79 3.85
N TYR A 30 11.94 15.73 5.04
CA TYR A 30 11.32 16.23 6.24
C TYR A 30 10.93 17.71 6.07
N GLY A 31 9.66 18.01 6.32
CA GLY A 31 9.10 19.34 6.10
C GLY A 31 7.56 19.33 6.15
N PRO A 32 6.92 20.46 5.82
CA PRO A 32 5.46 20.61 5.92
C PRO A 32 4.66 19.53 5.18
N THR A 33 5.06 19.18 3.95
CA THR A 33 4.41 18.13 3.15
C THR A 33 4.52 16.75 3.82
N TRP A 34 5.73 16.36 4.22
CA TRP A 34 5.95 15.08 4.90
C TRP A 34 5.17 14.99 6.21
N LEU A 35 5.21 16.04 7.04
CA LEU A 35 4.47 16.11 8.31
C LEU A 35 2.97 15.99 8.09
N LEU A 36 2.43 16.67 7.08
CA LEU A 36 1.02 16.61 6.73
C LEU A 36 0.59 15.19 6.32
N LEU A 37 1.32 14.57 5.39
CA LEU A 37 1.03 13.22 4.91
C LEU A 37 1.16 12.17 6.02
N ARG A 38 2.24 12.26 6.82
CA ARG A 38 2.49 11.38 7.97
C ARG A 38 1.38 11.50 9.00
N ARG A 39 0.98 12.74 9.34
CA ARG A 39 -0.11 13.00 10.28
C ARG A 39 -1.44 12.44 9.76
N ASN A 40 -1.77 12.67 8.49
CA ASN A 40 -2.99 12.14 7.87
C ASN A 40 -3.07 10.61 7.96
N LEU A 41 -2.01 9.90 7.55
CA LEU A 41 -1.97 8.43 7.63
C LEU A 41 -2.08 7.94 9.08
N THR A 42 -1.39 8.62 10.00
CA THR A 42 -1.35 8.23 11.41
C THR A 42 -2.69 8.46 12.12
N SER A 43 -3.34 9.61 11.89
CA SER A 43 -4.60 9.96 12.56
C SER A 43 -5.80 9.24 11.95
N GLU A 44 -5.84 9.12 10.62
CA GLU A 44 -7.04 8.64 9.94
C GLU A 44 -7.05 7.13 9.69
N ILE A 45 -5.88 6.48 9.62
CA ILE A 45 -5.79 5.04 9.30
C ILE A 45 -5.15 4.24 10.44
N HIS A 46 -3.98 4.65 10.91
CA HIS A 46 -3.22 3.87 11.91
C HIS A 46 -3.61 4.15 13.37
N HIS A 47 -4.47 5.13 13.63
CA HIS A 47 -4.90 5.43 14.98
C HIS A 47 -5.65 4.21 15.57
N PRO A 48 -5.45 3.83 16.84
CA PRO A 48 -6.05 2.62 17.41
C PRO A 48 -7.57 2.51 17.24
N SER A 49 -8.31 3.63 17.32
CA SER A 49 -9.76 3.65 17.07
C SER A 49 -10.12 3.32 15.62
N ARG A 50 -9.32 3.76 14.65
CA ARG A 50 -9.48 3.45 13.22
C ARG A 50 -9.07 2.02 12.91
N VAL A 51 -7.98 1.54 13.50
CA VAL A 51 -7.60 0.12 13.45
C VAL A 51 -8.75 -0.75 13.97
N LYS A 52 -9.46 -0.34 15.02
CA LYS A 52 -10.65 -1.08 15.51
C LYS A 52 -11.80 -1.11 14.50
N SER A 53 -12.05 -0.03 13.75
CA SER A 53 -13.12 -0.01 12.73
C SER A 53 -12.85 -0.98 11.57
N TYR A 54 -11.59 -1.30 11.26
CA TYR A 54 -11.25 -2.33 10.27
C TYR A 54 -11.36 -3.78 10.79
N SER A 55 -12.02 -4.02 11.93
CA SER A 55 -12.18 -5.37 12.49
C SER A 55 -12.94 -6.32 11.56
N HIS A 56 -13.96 -5.85 10.85
CA HIS A 56 -14.66 -6.64 9.84
C HIS A 56 -13.74 -7.01 8.66
N ALA A 57 -12.98 -6.04 8.15
CA ALA A 57 -11.99 -6.27 7.09
C ALA A 57 -10.93 -7.32 7.49
N ARG A 58 -10.39 -7.24 8.71
CA ARG A 58 -9.45 -8.24 9.22
C ARG A 58 -10.07 -9.62 9.40
N ARG A 59 -11.35 -9.68 9.82
CA ARG A 59 -12.06 -10.97 9.93
C ARG A 59 -12.27 -11.60 8.56
N TRP A 60 -12.72 -10.81 7.59
CA TRP A 60 -12.87 -11.25 6.20
C TRP A 60 -11.55 -11.80 5.64
N VAL A 61 -10.45 -11.06 5.82
CA VAL A 61 -9.17 -11.50 5.25
C VAL A 61 -8.58 -12.72 5.95
N LEU A 62 -8.87 -12.89 7.25
CA LEU A 62 -8.54 -14.12 7.96
C LEU A 62 -9.27 -15.32 7.36
N HIS A 63 -10.55 -15.18 6.98
CA HIS A 63 -11.27 -16.24 6.27
C HIS A 63 -10.65 -16.54 4.91
N VAL A 64 -10.24 -15.52 4.15
CA VAL A 64 -9.50 -15.70 2.88
C VAL A 64 -8.21 -16.49 3.11
N LEU A 65 -7.41 -16.10 4.11
CA LEU A 65 -6.15 -16.75 4.43
C LEU A 65 -6.35 -18.22 4.84
N VAL A 66 -7.27 -18.49 5.77
CA VAL A 66 -7.56 -19.86 6.24
C VAL A 66 -8.08 -20.72 5.09
N HIS A 67 -8.97 -20.19 4.25
CA HIS A 67 -9.47 -20.92 3.08
C HIS A 67 -8.33 -21.29 2.13
N ARG A 68 -7.38 -20.39 1.88
CA ARG A 68 -6.23 -20.63 1.00
C ARG A 68 -5.17 -21.55 1.60
N LEU A 69 -5.01 -21.55 2.91
CA LEU A 69 -4.10 -22.44 3.64
C LEU A 69 -4.70 -23.82 3.89
N THR A 70 -6.02 -23.98 3.75
CA THR A 70 -6.66 -25.29 3.95
C THR A 70 -6.15 -26.25 2.88
N PRO A 71 -5.45 -27.33 3.26
CA PRO A 71 -4.82 -28.23 2.30
C PRO A 71 -5.87 -28.87 1.40
N ARG A 72 -5.60 -28.86 0.09
CA ARG A 72 -6.37 -29.59 -0.93
C ARG A 72 -5.75 -30.94 -1.27
N SER A 73 -4.53 -31.17 -0.79
CA SER A 73 -3.69 -32.36 -0.95
C SER A 73 -2.65 -32.38 0.18
N ASP A 74 -1.93 -33.49 0.33
CA ASP A 74 -0.81 -33.63 1.29
C ASP A 74 0.48 -32.91 0.83
N GLU A 75 0.38 -31.96 -0.10
CA GLU A 75 1.54 -31.24 -0.63
C GLU A 75 2.03 -30.15 0.33
N PRO A 76 3.35 -29.89 0.38
CA PRO A 76 3.91 -28.78 1.14
C PRO A 76 3.32 -27.44 0.71
N VAL A 77 2.82 -26.66 1.67
CA VAL A 77 2.21 -25.35 1.42
C VAL A 77 3.25 -24.24 1.52
N ARG A 78 3.37 -23.42 0.47
CA ARG A 78 4.19 -22.20 0.49
C ARG A 78 3.40 -21.05 1.12
N VAL A 79 3.65 -20.80 2.41
CA VAL A 79 2.88 -19.82 3.19
C VAL A 79 3.03 -18.36 2.73
N MET A 80 4.19 -17.98 2.17
CA MET A 80 4.46 -16.59 1.76
C MET A 80 3.44 -16.08 0.74
N ASP A 81 3.16 -16.83 -0.32
CA ASP A 81 2.21 -16.44 -1.37
C ASP A 81 0.79 -16.22 -0.80
N HIS A 82 0.43 -16.99 0.24
CA HIS A 82 -0.85 -16.85 0.92
C HIS A 82 -0.90 -15.61 1.84
N PHE A 83 0.19 -15.32 2.56
CA PHE A 83 0.29 -14.13 3.38
C PHE A 83 0.31 -12.85 2.54
N GLN A 84 1.09 -12.82 1.46
CA GLN A 84 1.14 -11.67 0.54
C GLN A 84 -0.25 -11.38 -0.03
N TYR A 85 -0.92 -12.41 -0.55
CA TYR A 85 -2.27 -12.23 -1.09
C TYR A 85 -3.26 -11.72 -0.04
N ALA A 86 -3.29 -12.33 1.14
CA ALA A 86 -4.19 -11.91 2.22
C ALA A 86 -3.90 -10.46 2.63
N MET A 87 -2.64 -10.09 2.87
CA MET A 87 -2.27 -8.72 3.22
C MET A 87 -2.63 -7.72 2.11
N PHE A 88 -2.41 -8.08 0.86
CA PHE A 88 -2.76 -7.23 -0.27
C PHE A 88 -4.27 -7.01 -0.38
N CYS A 89 -5.09 -8.06 -0.24
CA CYS A 89 -6.55 -7.96 -0.16
C CYS A 89 -7.02 -7.02 0.96
N LEU A 90 -6.43 -7.14 2.16
CA LEU A 90 -6.75 -6.26 3.28
C LEU A 90 -6.43 -4.80 2.95
N LEU A 91 -5.24 -4.54 2.40
CA LEU A 91 -4.78 -3.19 2.11
C LEU A 91 -5.54 -2.56 0.95
N VAL A 92 -5.93 -3.32 -0.08
CA VAL A 92 -6.82 -2.83 -1.14
C VAL A 92 -8.16 -2.40 -0.56
N LEU A 93 -8.78 -3.23 0.29
CA LEU A 93 -10.03 -2.88 0.97
C LEU A 93 -9.87 -1.65 1.85
N MET A 94 -8.79 -1.53 2.62
CA MET A 94 -8.52 -0.34 3.45
C MET A 94 -8.23 0.91 2.61
N CYS A 95 -7.63 0.75 1.43
CA CYS A 95 -7.20 1.86 0.59
C CYS A 95 -8.37 2.45 -0.22
N PHE A 96 -9.18 1.60 -0.83
CA PHE A 96 -10.27 1.98 -1.74
C PHE A 96 -11.67 1.79 -1.14
N GLY A 97 -11.78 1.06 -0.03
CA GLY A 97 -13.06 0.81 0.63
C GLY A 97 -13.96 -0.18 -0.09
N ASP A 98 -13.39 -1.03 -0.95
CA ASP A 98 -14.14 -2.01 -1.74
C ASP A 98 -13.45 -3.39 -1.78
N LYS A 99 -14.24 -4.45 -1.87
CA LYS A 99 -13.78 -5.84 -2.00
C LYS A 99 -13.72 -6.17 -3.49
N LEU A 100 -12.51 -6.14 -4.05
CA LEU A 100 -12.30 -6.46 -5.46
C LEU A 100 -12.31 -7.97 -5.70
N ASP A 101 -12.62 -8.37 -6.93
CA ASP A 101 -12.53 -9.77 -7.33
C ASP A 101 -11.06 -10.23 -7.47
N ASP A 102 -10.85 -11.55 -7.46
CA ASP A 102 -9.51 -12.15 -7.50
C ASP A 102 -8.70 -11.74 -8.75
N LYS A 103 -9.35 -11.51 -9.90
CA LYS A 103 -8.66 -11.11 -11.14
C LYS A 103 -8.15 -9.68 -11.04
N GLN A 104 -8.99 -8.78 -10.52
CA GLN A 104 -8.61 -7.39 -10.28
C GLN A 104 -7.48 -7.30 -9.26
N ILE A 105 -7.57 -8.05 -8.16
CA ILE A 105 -6.51 -8.12 -7.14
C ILE A 105 -5.18 -8.55 -7.77
N GLN A 106 -5.17 -9.65 -8.53
CA GLN A 106 -3.96 -10.15 -9.19
C GLN A 106 -3.39 -9.17 -10.21
N GLN A 107 -4.24 -8.47 -10.96
CA GLN A 107 -3.80 -7.44 -11.91
C GLN A 107 -3.11 -6.28 -11.18
N ILE A 108 -3.71 -5.77 -10.11
CA ILE A 108 -3.14 -4.66 -9.33
C ILE A 108 -1.84 -5.10 -8.66
N GLU A 109 -1.81 -6.29 -8.05
CA GLU A 109 -0.62 -6.87 -7.43
C GLU A 109 0.52 -7.01 -8.44
N SER A 110 0.25 -7.56 -9.63
CA SER A 110 1.24 -7.73 -10.69
C SER A 110 1.86 -6.40 -11.12
N VAL A 111 1.03 -5.39 -11.38
CA VAL A 111 1.51 -4.06 -11.80
C VAL A 111 2.31 -3.37 -10.70
N GLN A 112 1.85 -3.43 -9.45
CA GLN A 112 2.57 -2.87 -8.30
C GLN A 112 3.93 -3.54 -8.10
N ARG A 113 3.95 -4.88 -8.13
CA ARG A 113 5.18 -5.67 -7.96
C ARG A 113 6.16 -5.43 -9.09
N GLN A 114 5.69 -5.36 -10.34
CA GLN A 114 6.55 -5.09 -11.49
C GLN A 114 7.20 -3.70 -11.38
N LEU A 115 6.45 -2.68 -10.96
CA LEU A 115 7.00 -1.34 -10.74
C LEU A 115 8.04 -1.34 -9.61
N LEU A 116 7.70 -1.95 -8.46
CA LEU A 116 8.56 -2.00 -7.28
C LEU A 116 9.90 -2.68 -7.57
N LEU A 117 9.86 -3.86 -8.18
CA LEU A 117 11.08 -4.62 -8.52
C LEU A 117 11.90 -3.94 -9.62
N SER A 118 11.27 -3.10 -10.46
CA SER A 118 11.97 -2.41 -11.54
C SER A 118 12.70 -1.15 -11.09
N MET A 119 12.42 -0.58 -9.91
CA MET A 119 12.97 0.72 -9.48
C MET A 119 14.50 0.78 -9.59
N SER A 120 15.19 -0.25 -9.08
CA SER A 120 16.66 -0.31 -9.08
C SER A 120 17.26 -0.33 -10.49
N ARG A 121 16.59 -1.01 -11.43
CA ARG A 121 16.99 -1.12 -12.84
C ARG A 121 17.00 0.22 -13.55
N PHE A 122 16.17 1.17 -13.11
CA PHE A 122 16.07 2.50 -13.70
C PHE A 122 17.01 3.53 -13.08
N ASN A 123 17.78 3.18 -12.05
CA ASN A 123 18.78 4.09 -11.46
C ASN A 123 19.78 4.61 -12.49
N ILE A 124 20.08 3.83 -13.53
CA ILE A 124 20.97 4.25 -14.63
C ILE A 124 20.46 5.51 -15.36
N LEU A 125 19.14 5.75 -15.39
CA LEU A 125 18.52 6.90 -16.03
C LEU A 125 18.81 8.22 -15.32
N ASN A 126 19.26 8.16 -14.07
CA ASN A 126 19.64 9.33 -13.29
C ASN A 126 21.06 9.84 -13.62
N PHE A 127 21.86 9.07 -14.35
CA PHE A 127 23.17 9.48 -14.84
C PHE A 127 23.05 10.30 -16.14
N TRP A 128 23.73 11.45 -16.18
CA TRP A 128 23.73 12.41 -17.31
C TRP A 128 22.36 12.64 -17.98
N PRO A 129 21.42 13.34 -17.30
CA PRO A 129 20.02 13.48 -17.74
C PRO A 129 19.82 14.04 -19.16
N LYS A 130 20.76 14.86 -19.66
CA LYS A 130 20.67 15.47 -21.01
C LYS A 130 20.97 14.45 -22.12
N LEU A 131 22.02 13.64 -21.98
CA LEU A 131 22.39 12.60 -22.96
C LEU A 131 21.60 11.30 -22.72
N GLY A 132 21.30 10.98 -21.46
CA GLY A 132 20.58 9.78 -21.05
C GLY A 132 19.17 9.68 -21.63
N LYS A 133 18.49 10.80 -21.94
CA LYS A 133 17.20 10.77 -22.63
C LYS A 133 17.27 10.22 -24.05
N ILE A 134 18.40 10.42 -24.73
CA ILE A 134 18.64 9.92 -26.09
C ILE A 134 19.20 8.50 -26.01
N VAL A 135 20.25 8.29 -25.21
CA VAL A 135 20.95 7.00 -25.08
C VAL A 135 20.04 5.92 -24.49
N PHE A 136 19.22 6.26 -23.49
CA PHE A 136 18.35 5.30 -22.80
C PHE A 136 16.87 5.46 -23.18
N ARG A 137 16.57 5.93 -24.41
CA ARG A 137 15.19 6.21 -24.86
C ARG A 137 14.22 5.04 -24.62
N ASN A 138 14.64 3.80 -24.89
CA ASN A 138 13.80 2.62 -24.69
C ASN A 138 13.50 2.35 -23.21
N ARG A 139 14.47 2.58 -22.32
CA ARG A 139 14.28 2.44 -20.87
C ARG A 139 13.38 3.56 -20.31
N TRP A 140 13.48 4.77 -20.85
CA TRP A 140 12.54 5.85 -20.52
C TRP A 140 11.10 5.51 -20.95
N LYS A 141 10.92 4.96 -22.16
CA LYS A 141 9.60 4.48 -22.62
C LYS A 141 9.05 3.39 -21.70
N GLU A 142 9.89 2.42 -21.33
CA GLU A 142 9.50 1.34 -20.43
C GLU A 142 9.09 1.86 -19.04
N LEU A 143 9.83 2.82 -18.48
CA LEU A 143 9.47 3.45 -17.21
C LEU A 143 8.14 4.22 -17.29
N LEU A 144 7.92 4.95 -18.38
CA LEU A 144 6.65 5.64 -18.61
C LEU A 144 5.49 4.66 -18.77
N GLN A 145 5.70 3.54 -19.48
CA GLN A 145 4.70 2.49 -19.63
C GLN A 145 4.34 1.87 -18.28
N LEU A 146 5.32 1.51 -17.45
CA LEU A 146 5.07 0.97 -16.12
C LEU A 146 4.27 1.93 -15.22
N ARG A 147 4.53 3.23 -15.35
CA ARG A 147 3.75 4.25 -14.63
C ARG A 147 2.34 4.36 -15.18
N GLN A 148 2.18 4.31 -16.50
CA GLN A 148 0.87 4.30 -17.13
C GLN A 148 0.05 3.07 -16.73
N ASP A 149 0.63 1.88 -16.78
CA ASP A 149 -0.02 0.63 -16.37
C ASP A 149 -0.49 0.73 -14.89
N GLN A 150 0.30 1.35 -14.02
CA GLN A 150 -0.07 1.62 -12.62
C GLN A 150 -1.25 2.59 -12.52
N GLU A 151 -1.23 3.68 -13.28
CA GLU A 151 -2.31 4.67 -13.29
C GLU A 151 -3.61 4.06 -13.85
N ASP A 152 -3.52 3.25 -14.89
CA ASP A 152 -4.65 2.59 -15.55
C ASP A 152 -5.40 1.63 -14.60
N VAL A 153 -4.70 0.98 -13.66
CA VAL A 153 -5.34 0.10 -12.66
C VAL A 153 -5.80 0.83 -11.40
N LEU A 154 -5.13 1.91 -10.98
CA LEU A 154 -5.43 2.59 -9.71
C LEU A 154 -6.36 3.80 -9.85
N ILE A 155 -6.26 4.59 -10.92
CA ILE A 155 -7.11 5.78 -11.11
C ILE A 155 -8.60 5.43 -11.11
N PRO A 156 -9.07 4.36 -11.78
CA PRO A 156 -10.48 3.99 -11.74
C PRO A 156 -10.99 3.75 -10.31
N LEU A 157 -10.19 3.08 -9.46
CA LEU A 157 -10.53 2.80 -8.06
C LEU A 157 -10.58 4.08 -7.23
N VAL A 158 -9.61 4.98 -7.41
CA VAL A 158 -9.59 6.30 -6.77
C VAL A 158 -10.84 7.10 -7.15
N LYS A 159 -11.18 7.17 -8.44
CA LYS A 159 -12.35 7.91 -8.94
C LYS A 159 -13.67 7.32 -8.48
N ALA A 160 -13.79 5.99 -8.47
CA ALA A 160 -14.95 5.30 -7.95
C ALA A 160 -15.16 5.67 -6.47
N ARG A 161 -14.10 5.63 -5.66
CA ARG A 161 -14.19 5.97 -4.25
C ARG A 161 -14.54 7.44 -3.98
N ILE A 162 -13.91 8.37 -4.71
CA ILE A 162 -14.24 9.80 -4.62
C ILE A 162 -15.72 10.04 -4.92
N SER A 163 -16.24 9.39 -5.97
CA SER A 163 -17.64 9.51 -6.38
C SER A 163 -18.60 8.96 -5.32
N LEU A 164 -18.25 7.83 -4.69
CA LEU A 164 -19.02 7.26 -3.59
C LEU A 164 -19.06 8.20 -2.38
N LYS A 165 -17.91 8.76 -1.96
CA LYS A 165 -17.84 9.73 -0.87
C LYS A 165 -18.71 10.97 -1.15
N ALA A 166 -18.69 11.47 -2.38
CA ALA A 166 -19.52 12.62 -2.76
C ALA A 166 -21.03 12.32 -2.67
N LYS A 167 -21.47 11.12 -3.09
CA LYS A 167 -22.87 10.69 -2.95
C LYS A 167 -23.30 10.58 -1.49
N GLN A 168 -22.43 10.10 -0.62
CA GLN A 168 -22.72 10.03 0.82
C GLN A 168 -22.86 11.40 1.47
N GLN A 169 -22.02 12.36 1.09
CA GLN A 169 -22.16 13.75 1.55
C GLN A 169 -23.50 14.37 1.13
N GLN A 170 -24.16 13.81 0.10
CA GLN A 170 -25.49 14.18 -0.37
C GLN A 170 -26.62 13.36 0.28
N GLY A 171 -26.32 12.55 1.30
CA GLY A 171 -27.32 11.80 2.08
C GLY A 171 -27.65 10.40 1.54
N ALA A 172 -26.86 9.87 0.60
CA ALA A 172 -27.02 8.48 0.17
C ALA A 172 -26.60 7.52 1.31
N GLU A 173 -27.53 6.67 1.77
CA GLU A 173 -27.19 5.60 2.72
C GLU A 173 -26.32 4.53 2.05
N THR A 174 -25.34 4.01 2.77
CA THR A 174 -24.49 2.93 2.30
C THR A 174 -24.17 2.02 3.48
N GLU A 175 -24.63 0.77 3.41
CA GLU A 175 -24.66 -0.15 4.55
C GLU A 175 -23.28 -0.60 5.05
N ASP A 176 -22.20 -0.43 4.26
CA ASP A 176 -20.86 -0.93 4.60
C ASP A 176 -19.74 0.09 4.33
N PHE A 177 -19.98 1.37 4.66
CA PHE A 177 -18.96 2.40 4.47
C PHE A 177 -17.87 2.35 5.53
N VAL A 178 -16.79 1.67 5.19
CA VAL A 178 -15.52 1.76 5.90
C VAL A 178 -14.75 2.98 5.39
N VAL A 179 -14.21 3.83 6.27
CA VAL A 179 -13.33 4.95 5.87
C VAL A 179 -12.13 4.39 5.10
N ALA A 180 -11.99 4.79 3.84
CA ALA A 180 -10.91 4.36 2.97
C ALA A 180 -9.76 5.37 3.03
N TYR A 181 -8.52 4.93 2.77
CA TYR A 181 -7.39 5.86 2.71
C TYR A 181 -7.60 6.95 1.66
N VAL A 182 -8.18 6.62 0.49
CA VAL A 182 -8.53 7.64 -0.51
C VAL A 182 -9.42 8.74 0.07
N ASP A 183 -10.36 8.44 0.97
CA ASP A 183 -11.24 9.45 1.58
C ASP A 183 -10.45 10.51 2.35
N THR A 184 -9.33 10.12 2.96
CA THR A 184 -8.49 11.01 3.77
C THR A 184 -7.59 11.88 2.91
N LEU A 185 -7.40 11.51 1.64
CA LEU A 185 -6.58 12.23 0.67
C LEU A 185 -7.37 13.27 -0.12
N VAL A 186 -8.67 13.07 -0.37
CA VAL A 186 -9.50 13.96 -1.20
C VAL A 186 -9.49 15.42 -0.72
N ASP A 187 -9.55 15.60 0.59
CA ASP A 187 -9.64 16.91 1.24
C ASP A 187 -8.27 17.42 1.72
N LEU A 188 -7.20 16.69 1.40
CA LEU A 188 -5.85 17.05 1.79
C LEU A 188 -5.32 18.17 0.89
N GLU A 189 -4.82 19.23 1.51
CA GLU A 189 -4.21 20.35 0.81
C GLU A 189 -2.70 20.42 1.11
N LEU A 190 -1.89 20.17 0.09
CA LEU A 190 -0.44 20.29 0.17
C LEU A 190 -0.01 21.76 0.27
N PRO A 191 0.95 22.08 1.15
CA PRO A 191 1.56 23.40 1.19
C PRO A 191 2.58 23.55 0.04
N GLU A 192 2.38 24.52 -0.84
CA GLU A 192 3.30 24.80 -1.94
C GLU A 192 3.49 26.31 -2.11
N GLN A 193 4.72 26.81 -1.91
CA GLN A 193 5.14 28.19 -2.19
C GLN A 193 4.17 29.29 -1.69
N GLY A 194 3.58 29.11 -0.51
CA GLY A 194 2.68 30.09 0.11
C GLY A 194 1.20 29.94 -0.26
N PHE A 195 0.83 28.97 -1.09
CA PHE A 195 -0.55 28.56 -1.32
C PHE A 195 -0.79 27.11 -0.91
N LYS A 196 -2.07 26.75 -0.81
CA LYS A 196 -2.55 25.39 -0.57
C LYS A 196 -3.16 24.87 -1.84
N ARG A 197 -2.83 23.63 -2.22
CA ARG A 197 -3.48 22.97 -3.36
C ARG A 197 -3.85 21.53 -3.04
N LYS A 198 -4.87 21.02 -3.73
CA LYS A 198 -5.24 19.60 -3.62
C LYS A 198 -4.18 18.69 -4.25
N LEU A 199 -4.22 17.43 -3.84
CA LEU A 199 -3.46 16.36 -4.48
C LEU A 199 -3.92 16.16 -5.93
N THR A 200 -2.96 15.92 -6.82
CA THR A 200 -3.23 15.47 -8.18
C THR A 200 -3.57 13.98 -8.20
N GLU A 201 -4.19 13.49 -9.28
CA GLU A 201 -4.47 12.05 -9.45
C GLU A 201 -3.19 11.21 -9.34
N GLY A 202 -2.10 11.66 -9.98
CA GLY A 202 -0.82 10.96 -9.92
C GLY A 202 -0.23 10.89 -8.50
N GLU A 203 -0.37 11.93 -7.69
CA GLU A 203 0.07 11.92 -6.28
C GLU A 203 -0.79 11.00 -5.42
N MET A 204 -2.11 10.97 -5.64
CA MET A 204 -3.00 10.02 -4.97
C MET A 204 -2.63 8.57 -5.33
N VAL A 205 -2.35 8.30 -6.61
CA VAL A 205 -1.87 6.99 -7.09
C VAL A 205 -0.57 6.61 -6.39
N SER A 206 0.39 7.53 -6.27
CA SER A 206 1.66 7.30 -5.59
C SER A 206 1.49 7.00 -4.10
N LEU A 207 0.59 7.70 -3.41
CA LEU A 207 0.28 7.46 -1.99
C LEU A 207 -0.46 6.14 -1.78
N CYS A 208 -1.41 5.80 -2.65
CA CYS A 208 -2.11 4.51 -2.61
C CYS A 208 -1.14 3.36 -2.88
N SER A 209 -0.29 3.49 -3.90
CA SER A 209 0.78 2.53 -4.20
C SER A 209 1.71 2.33 -3.00
N GLU A 210 2.16 3.42 -2.37
CA GLU A 210 2.98 3.36 -1.16
C GLU A 210 2.28 2.61 -0.03
N PHE A 211 0.99 2.89 0.20
CA PHE A 211 0.19 2.24 1.23
C PHE A 211 0.07 0.72 1.01
N LEU A 212 -0.23 0.28 -0.22
CA LEU A 212 -0.37 -1.14 -0.57
C LEU A 212 0.97 -1.89 -0.42
N ASN A 213 2.06 -1.33 -0.95
CA ASN A 213 3.36 -2.01 -0.97
C ASN A 213 4.01 -2.05 0.41
N ALA A 214 3.97 -0.94 1.15
CA ALA A 214 4.65 -0.85 2.45
C ALA A 214 4.09 -1.81 3.49
N GLY A 215 2.78 -2.10 3.43
CA GLY A 215 2.11 -3.01 4.36
C GLY A 215 2.15 -4.50 3.96
N THR A 216 2.28 -4.81 2.66
CA THR A 216 2.17 -6.19 2.16
C THR A 216 3.43 -7.00 2.45
N ASP A 217 4.58 -6.60 1.88
CA ASP A 217 5.79 -7.43 1.93
C ASP A 217 6.39 -7.51 3.33
N THR A 218 6.38 -6.40 4.06
CA THR A 218 6.93 -6.33 5.42
C THR A 218 6.17 -7.24 6.38
N THR A 219 4.83 -7.18 6.37
CA THR A 219 3.98 -7.99 7.26
C THR A 219 4.02 -9.46 6.86
N SER A 220 3.99 -9.76 5.56
CA SER A 220 4.03 -11.15 5.07
C SER A 220 5.37 -11.82 5.39
N THR A 221 6.48 -11.09 5.25
CA THR A 221 7.80 -11.54 5.67
C THR A 221 7.85 -11.80 7.18
N ALA A 222 7.31 -10.89 8.00
CA ALA A 222 7.25 -11.11 9.44
C ALA A 222 6.43 -12.37 9.79
N LEU A 223 5.28 -12.59 9.16
CA LEU A 223 4.45 -13.77 9.35
C LEU A 223 5.16 -15.07 8.92
N GLU A 224 5.88 -15.04 7.79
CA GLU A 224 6.70 -16.17 7.36
C GLU A 224 7.79 -16.51 8.39
N TRP A 225 8.51 -15.50 8.89
CA TRP A 225 9.51 -15.70 9.93
C TRP A 225 8.90 -16.22 11.24
N ILE A 226 7.72 -15.74 11.62
CA ILE A 226 6.99 -16.27 12.77
C ILE A 226 6.70 -17.76 12.57
N MET A 227 6.14 -18.15 11.41
CA MET A 227 5.87 -19.55 11.10
C MET A 227 7.14 -20.42 11.08
N ALA A 228 8.23 -19.92 10.48
CA ALA A 228 9.51 -20.62 10.45
C ALA A 228 10.06 -20.87 11.86
N ASN A 229 9.93 -19.89 12.77
CA ASN A 229 10.32 -20.05 14.16
C ASN A 229 9.41 -21.03 14.91
N LEU A 230 8.10 -20.98 14.71
CA LEU A 230 7.17 -21.93 15.34
C LEU A 230 7.45 -23.39 14.92
N VAL A 231 7.78 -23.62 13.64
CA VAL A 231 8.17 -24.95 13.14
C VAL A 231 9.52 -25.39 13.74
N LYS A 232 10.47 -24.46 13.89
CA LYS A 232 11.80 -24.74 14.45
C LYS A 232 11.78 -25.00 15.96
N TYR A 233 10.84 -24.38 16.69
CA TYR A 233 10.74 -24.41 18.16
C TYR A 233 9.34 -24.91 18.60
N PRO A 234 9.07 -26.23 18.50
CA PRO A 234 7.76 -26.80 18.81
C PRO A 234 7.25 -26.54 20.23
N GLU A 235 8.15 -26.39 21.20
CA GLU A 235 7.83 -26.04 22.58
C GLU A 235 7.20 -24.64 22.70
N ILE A 236 7.63 -23.69 21.85
CA ILE A 236 7.04 -22.35 21.79
C ILE A 236 5.68 -22.43 21.09
N GLN A 237 5.56 -23.22 20.03
CA GLN A 237 4.29 -23.45 19.35
C GLN A 237 3.24 -24.06 20.30
N ALA A 238 3.63 -25.06 21.10
CA ALA A 238 2.74 -25.69 22.07
C ALA A 238 2.27 -24.69 23.14
N ARG A 239 3.18 -23.89 23.70
CA ARG A 239 2.83 -22.83 24.67
C ARG A 239 1.90 -21.78 24.08
N LEU A 240 2.14 -21.35 22.84
CA LEU A 240 1.27 -20.40 22.14
C LEU A 240 -0.13 -20.99 21.94
N TYR A 241 -0.22 -22.28 21.57
CA TYR A 241 -1.49 -22.97 21.44
C TYR A 241 -2.25 -23.05 22.78
N GLU A 242 -1.56 -23.42 23.86
CA GLU A 242 -2.13 -23.45 25.22
C GLU A 242 -2.67 -22.08 25.66
N GLU A 243 -1.94 -21.00 25.38
CA GLU A 243 -2.38 -19.64 25.67
C GLU A 243 -3.66 -19.28 24.90
N ILE A 244 -3.71 -19.59 23.60
CA ILE A 244 -4.91 -19.36 22.77
C ILE A 244 -6.10 -20.16 23.31
N VAL A 245 -5.90 -21.44 23.63
CA VAL A 245 -6.94 -22.33 24.19
C VAL A 245 -7.42 -21.83 25.56
N GLY A 246 -6.51 -21.31 26.39
CA GLY A 246 -6.85 -20.74 27.70
C GLY A 246 -7.80 -19.52 27.62
N VAL A 247 -7.73 -18.75 26.53
CA VAL A 247 -8.57 -17.56 26.31
C VAL A 247 -9.82 -17.85 25.47
N LYS A 248 -9.72 -18.71 24.46
CA LYS A 248 -10.78 -18.97 23.48
C LYS A 248 -11.54 -20.27 23.68
N GLY A 249 -11.03 -21.15 24.54
CA GLY A 249 -11.46 -22.55 24.60
C GLY A 249 -10.77 -23.41 23.54
N PRO A 250 -10.86 -24.75 23.65
CA PRO A 250 -10.33 -25.65 22.65
C PRO A 250 -11.06 -25.46 21.31
N PRO A 251 -10.39 -25.75 20.17
CA PRO A 251 -11.07 -25.73 18.87
C PRO A 251 -12.24 -26.72 18.87
N ASP A 252 -13.31 -26.36 18.16
CA ASP A 252 -14.45 -27.26 17.95
C ASP A 252 -13.96 -28.58 17.34
N LYS A 253 -14.40 -29.71 17.90
CA LYS A 253 -14.11 -31.03 17.34
C LYS A 253 -14.77 -31.10 15.96
N ARG A 254 -13.95 -31.08 14.90
CA ARG A 254 -14.37 -31.43 13.54
C ARG A 254 -14.65 -32.92 13.43
#